data_AF-A0A3G8R1H0-F1
#
_entry.id   AF-A0A3G8R1H0-F1
#
_cell.length_a   1.000
_cell.length_b   1.000
_cell.length_c   1.000
_cell.angle_alpha   90.00
_cell.angle_beta   90.00
_cell.angle_gamma   90.00
#
_symmetry.space_group_name_H-M   'P 1'
#
loop_
_entity.id
_entity.type
_entity.pdbx_description
1 polymer ?
#
loop_
_entity_poly.entity_id
_entity_poly.type
_entity_poly.pdbx_seq_one_letter_code
_entity_poly.pdbx_strand_id
1 'polypeptide(L)'
;MSRSKSTDKINNTYYAGFEGEPEIRLIYTNSDESYVLKIWNGYFETLLGCLIQIESVQSNILSEYDAHEGWYEESPWEVKNIRETLHLFDSFDIKNLTEEEAKSLTNILPVLPGLKDNIIILLQKAINRNGNVFIEYD
;
A
#
# COMPACT_ATOMS: atom_id res chain seq x y z
N MET A 1 4.75 4.85 -34.65
CA MET A 1 4.87 4.23 -33.31
C MET A 1 3.59 4.50 -32.55
N SER A 2 2.67 3.54 -32.54
CA SER A 2 1.46 3.64 -31.73
C SER A 2 1.83 3.22 -30.32
N ARG A 3 1.93 4.17 -29.38
CA ARG A 3 1.92 3.83 -27.95
C ARG A 3 0.55 3.24 -27.66
N SER A 4 0.50 1.96 -27.31
CA SER A 4 -0.72 1.33 -26.80
C SER A 4 -1.20 2.16 -25.60
N LYS A 5 -2.47 2.57 -25.59
CA LYS A 5 -3.07 3.21 -24.43
C LYS A 5 -3.12 2.16 -23.32
N SER A 6 -2.32 2.35 -22.27
CA SER A 6 -2.47 1.58 -21.04
C SER A 6 -3.91 1.75 -20.56
N THR A 7 -4.65 0.66 -20.38
CA THR A 7 -5.97 0.71 -19.73
C THR A 7 -5.75 0.90 -18.24
N ASP A 8 -5.96 2.13 -17.75
CA ASP A 8 -5.90 2.43 -16.33
C ASP A 8 -7.13 1.87 -15.62
N LYS A 9 -6.93 0.80 -14.83
CA LYS A 9 -7.97 0.26 -13.97
C LYS A 9 -7.82 0.87 -12.58
N ILE A 10 -8.82 1.63 -12.13
CA ILE A 10 -8.80 2.34 -10.85
C ILE A 10 -9.70 1.62 -9.84
N ASN A 11 -9.18 1.37 -8.64
CA ASN A 11 -9.94 0.94 -7.47
C ASN A 11 -9.85 2.04 -6.41
N ASN A 12 -10.98 2.67 -6.10
CA ASN A 12 -11.09 3.73 -5.09
C ASN A 12 -11.89 3.31 -3.85
N THR A 13 -12.09 2.02 -3.64
CA THR A 13 -12.91 1.48 -2.53
C THR A 13 -12.42 1.97 -1.15
N TYR A 14 -11.12 2.21 -1.00
CA TYR A 14 -10.50 2.66 0.26
C TYR A 14 -10.27 4.17 0.36
N TYR A 15 -10.78 4.94 -0.62
CA TYR A 15 -10.71 6.41 -0.63
C TYR A 15 -12.08 7.06 -0.76
N ALA A 16 -13.08 6.35 -1.31
CA ALA A 16 -14.44 6.86 -1.42
C ALA A 16 -14.99 7.28 -0.03
N GLY A 17 -15.42 8.54 0.09
CA GLY A 17 -15.86 9.13 1.35
C GLY A 17 -14.79 9.93 2.11
N PHE A 18 -13.56 9.99 1.59
CA PHE A 18 -12.43 10.77 2.13
C PHE A 18 -11.94 11.82 1.12
N GLU A 19 -12.81 12.30 0.23
CA GLU A 19 -12.43 13.24 -0.82
C GLU A 19 -11.90 14.56 -0.24
N GLY A 20 -10.68 14.94 -0.65
CA GLY A 20 -9.99 16.14 -0.16
C GLY A 20 -9.10 15.89 1.07
N GLU A 21 -9.14 14.69 1.63
CA GLU A 21 -8.18 14.23 2.63
C GLU A 21 -6.93 13.63 1.96
N PRO A 22 -5.78 13.57 2.66
CA PRO A 22 -4.55 13.00 2.12
C PRO A 22 -4.73 11.59 1.56
N GLU A 23 -4.15 11.36 0.39
CA GLU A 23 -4.36 10.17 -0.43
C GLU A 23 -3.03 9.46 -0.73
N ILE A 24 -3.04 8.14 -0.61
CA ILE A 24 -2.00 7.26 -1.14
C ILE A 24 -2.53 6.56 -2.38
N ARG A 25 -1.76 6.58 -3.46
CA ARG A 25 -1.99 5.78 -4.66
C ARG A 25 -0.88 4.74 -4.79
N LEU A 26 -1.27 3.47 -4.72
CA LEU A 26 -0.39 2.38 -5.12
C LEU A 26 -0.63 2.08 -6.60
N ILE A 27 0.40 2.31 -7.41
CA ILE A 27 0.34 2.26 -8.86
C ILE A 27 1.15 1.06 -9.34
N TYR A 28 0.48 0.02 -9.82
CA TYR A 28 1.11 -1.03 -10.61
C TYR A 28 1.16 -0.62 -12.08
N THR A 29 2.28 -0.84 -12.75
CA THR A 29 2.40 -0.64 -14.19
C THR A 29 3.35 -1.65 -14.84
N ASN A 30 3.04 -2.05 -16.07
CA ASN A 30 3.95 -2.77 -16.96
C ASN A 30 3.83 -2.21 -18.39
N SER A 31 4.35 -2.94 -19.40
CA SER A 31 4.29 -2.50 -20.80
C SER A 31 2.88 -2.39 -21.38
N ASP A 32 1.89 -3.05 -20.78
CA ASP A 32 0.57 -3.30 -21.38
C ASP A 32 -0.58 -2.69 -20.59
N GLU A 33 -0.46 -2.57 -19.27
CA GLU A 33 -1.53 -2.13 -18.38
C GLU A 33 -1.02 -1.38 -17.14
N SER A 34 -1.95 -0.65 -16.52
CA SER A 34 -1.75 0.10 -15.29
C SER A 34 -2.95 -0.15 -14.36
N TYR A 35 -2.68 -0.27 -13.07
CA TYR A 35 -3.71 -0.42 -12.04
C TYR A 35 -3.38 0.50 -10.87
N VAL A 36 -4.37 1.28 -10.43
CA VAL A 36 -4.23 2.22 -9.32
C VAL A 36 -5.17 1.82 -8.20
N LEU A 37 -4.61 1.59 -7.01
CA LEU A 37 -5.35 1.46 -5.76
C LEU A 37 -5.26 2.79 -5.00
N LYS A 38 -6.39 3.51 -4.91
CA LYS A 38 -6.50 4.74 -4.13
C LYS A 38 -6.88 4.40 -2.68
N ILE A 39 -6.16 4.98 -1.73
CA ILE A 39 -6.26 4.67 -0.30
C ILE A 39 -6.25 5.99 0.46
N TRP A 40 -7.16 6.20 1.41
CA TRP A 40 -7.03 7.29 2.37
C TRP A 40 -5.76 7.08 3.23
N ASN A 41 -4.93 8.12 3.36
CA ASN A 41 -3.62 8.00 4.03
C ASN A 41 -3.74 7.41 5.44
N GLY A 42 -4.78 7.77 6.20
CA GLY A 42 -5.00 7.24 7.54
C GLY A 42 -5.17 5.71 7.59
N TYR A 43 -5.75 5.09 6.57
CA TYR A 43 -5.79 3.62 6.48
C TYR A 43 -4.42 3.02 6.19
N PHE A 44 -3.64 3.66 5.32
CA PHE A 44 -2.31 3.19 4.95
C PHE A 44 -1.34 3.30 6.13
N GLU A 45 -1.27 4.46 6.79
CA GLU A 45 -0.44 4.69 7.97
C GLU A 45 -0.84 3.79 9.14
N THR A 46 -2.14 3.55 9.36
CA THR A 46 -2.59 2.58 10.38
C THR A 46 -2.05 1.19 10.08
N LEU A 47 -2.12 0.73 8.83
CA LEU A 47 -1.63 -0.59 8.44
C LEU A 47 -0.10 -0.70 8.62
N LEU A 48 0.66 0.32 8.20
CA LEU A 48 2.12 0.38 8.41
C LEU A 48 2.48 0.45 9.89
N GLY A 49 1.71 1.21 10.69
CA GLY A 49 1.85 1.30 12.14
C GLY A 49 1.60 -0.02 12.85
N CYS A 50 0.67 -0.86 12.37
CA CYS A 50 0.53 -2.22 12.91
C CYS A 50 1.72 -3.12 12.49
N LEU A 51 2.21 -2.98 11.26
CA LEU A 51 3.33 -3.78 10.76
C LEU A 51 4.65 -3.48 11.48
N ILE A 52 4.92 -2.21 11.82
CA ILE A 52 6.15 -1.81 12.52
C ILE A 52 6.28 -2.41 13.93
N GLN A 53 5.16 -2.81 14.54
CA GLN A 53 5.14 -3.44 15.86
C GLN A 53 5.49 -4.93 15.80
N ILE A 54 5.33 -5.56 14.62
CA ILE A 54 5.43 -7.02 14.42
C ILE A 54 6.74 -7.36 13.71
N GLU A 55 7.19 -6.50 12.79
CA GLU A 55 8.38 -6.70 11.98
C GLU A 55 9.44 -5.64 12.29
N SER A 56 10.72 -6.03 12.25
CA SER A 56 11.81 -5.07 12.43
C SER A 56 11.83 -4.03 11.29
N VAL A 57 11.97 -2.74 11.65
CA VAL A 57 12.05 -1.57 10.74
C VAL A 57 13.10 -1.72 9.63
N GLN A 58 14.08 -2.60 9.79
CA GLN A 58 15.24 -2.73 8.91
C GLN A 58 14.98 -3.31 7.51
N SER A 59 13.72 -3.42 7.06
CA SER A 59 13.45 -3.81 5.68
C SER A 59 12.36 -2.97 5.01
N ASN A 60 12.76 -2.32 3.90
CA ASN A 60 11.86 -1.92 2.82
C ASN A 60 10.95 -0.72 3.15
N ILE A 61 9.66 -0.78 2.80
CA ILE A 61 8.74 0.36 2.94
C ILE A 61 8.58 0.87 4.38
N LEU A 62 8.90 0.04 5.40
CA LEU A 62 8.83 0.46 6.80
C LEU A 62 9.98 1.39 7.20
N SER A 63 11.17 1.25 6.61
CA SER A 63 12.26 2.17 6.91
C SER A 63 11.98 3.56 6.34
N GLU A 64 11.39 3.61 5.15
CA GLU A 64 10.95 4.87 4.54
C GLU A 64 9.83 5.53 5.37
N TYR A 65 8.86 4.72 5.83
CA TYR A 65 7.79 5.20 6.72
C TYR A 65 8.32 5.75 8.05
N ASP A 66 9.21 5.02 8.74
CA ASP A 66 9.79 5.43 10.02
C ASP A 66 10.63 6.72 9.88
N ALA A 67 11.44 6.79 8.82
CA ALA A 67 12.27 7.96 8.52
C ALA A 67 11.48 9.16 7.95
N HIS A 68 10.22 8.97 7.56
CA HIS A 68 9.44 9.93 6.76
C HIS A 68 10.15 10.31 5.45
N GLU A 69 10.82 9.33 4.85
CA GLU A 69 11.51 9.43 3.56
C GLU A 69 10.69 8.72 2.46
N GLY A 70 11.27 8.51 1.29
CA GLY A 70 10.59 7.81 0.19
C GLY A 70 9.45 8.62 -0.41
N TRP A 71 8.21 8.12 -0.34
CA TRP A 71 7.04 8.77 -0.99
C TRP A 71 6.64 10.11 -0.36
N TYR A 72 7.12 10.41 0.85
CA TYR A 72 6.94 11.71 1.48
C TYR A 72 7.85 12.79 0.85
N GLU A 73 8.98 12.41 0.24
CA GLU A 73 9.95 13.33 -0.36
C GLU A 73 9.99 13.27 -1.89
N GLU A 74 9.88 12.07 -2.46
CA GLU A 74 9.89 11.79 -3.89
C GLU A 74 8.59 11.09 -4.27
N SER A 75 7.70 11.79 -4.98
CA SER A 75 6.43 11.25 -5.45
C SER A 75 6.35 11.38 -6.97
N PRO A 76 6.12 10.29 -7.73
CA PRO A 76 5.92 8.90 -7.27
C PRO A 76 7.23 8.19 -6.88
N TRP A 77 7.20 7.43 -5.78
CA TRP A 77 8.33 6.63 -5.28
C TRP A 77 8.25 5.17 -5.76
N GLU A 78 9.34 4.60 -6.28
CA GLU A 78 9.38 3.21 -6.74
C GLU A 78 9.66 2.21 -5.60
N VAL A 79 8.79 1.21 -5.46
CA VAL A 79 8.97 0.10 -4.51
C VAL A 79 10.02 -0.88 -5.05
N LYS A 80 11.27 -0.75 -4.62
CA LYS A 80 12.42 -1.52 -5.16
C LYS A 80 12.39 -3.02 -4.81
N ASN A 81 12.00 -3.39 -3.59
CA ASN A 81 12.04 -4.78 -3.11
C ASN A 81 10.63 -5.41 -3.00
N ILE A 82 9.91 -5.49 -4.13
CA ILE A 82 8.50 -5.94 -4.17
C ILE A 82 8.25 -7.28 -3.46
N ARG A 83 9.19 -8.24 -3.54
CA ARG A 83 9.05 -9.54 -2.85
C ARG A 83 9.09 -9.41 -1.33
N GLU A 84 10.01 -8.60 -0.81
CA GLU A 84 10.08 -8.33 0.63
C GLU A 84 8.85 -7.55 1.08
N THR A 85 8.36 -6.59 0.27
CA THR A 85 7.13 -5.83 0.55
C THR A 85 5.93 -6.78 0.62
N LEU A 86 5.86 -7.74 -0.31
CA LEU A 86 4.82 -8.76 -0.32
C LEU A 86 4.88 -9.60 0.96
N HIS A 87 6.05 -10.09 1.36
CA HIS A 87 6.22 -10.86 2.59
C HIS A 87 5.80 -10.07 3.84
N LEU A 88 6.16 -8.79 3.89
CA LEU A 88 5.75 -7.88 4.96
C LEU A 88 4.23 -7.77 5.07
N PHE A 89 3.53 -7.46 3.98
CA PHE A 89 2.06 -7.37 4.04
C PHE A 89 1.43 -8.73 4.33
N ASP A 90 2.00 -9.83 3.84
CA ASP A 90 1.50 -11.17 4.10
C ASP A 90 1.59 -11.56 5.59
N SER A 91 2.60 -11.06 6.32
CA SER A 91 2.78 -11.34 7.76
C SER A 91 1.79 -10.59 8.68
N PHE A 92 1.07 -9.57 8.17
CA PHE A 92 0.04 -8.88 8.96
C PHE A 92 -1.11 -9.83 9.31
N ASP A 93 -1.36 -10.04 10.60
CA ASP A 93 -2.58 -10.67 11.13
C ASP A 93 -3.19 -9.76 12.19
N ILE A 94 -4.45 -9.39 11.97
CA ILE A 94 -5.24 -8.56 12.88
C ILE A 94 -5.38 -9.17 14.29
N LYS A 95 -5.25 -10.49 14.40
CA LYS A 95 -5.30 -11.22 15.68
C LYS A 95 -4.08 -10.97 16.55
N ASN A 96 -3.00 -10.40 15.99
CA ASN A 96 -1.79 -10.07 16.74
C ASN A 96 -1.92 -8.75 17.51
N LEU A 97 -2.98 -7.97 17.25
CA LEU A 97 -3.24 -6.73 17.96
C LEU A 97 -3.71 -7.01 19.39
N THR A 98 -3.23 -6.23 20.35
CA THR A 98 -3.73 -6.25 21.72
C THR A 98 -5.18 -5.75 21.78
N GLU A 99 -5.88 -6.08 22.87
CA GLU A 99 -7.26 -5.62 23.08
C GLU A 99 -7.37 -4.08 23.07
N GLU A 100 -6.37 -3.38 23.62
CA GLU A 100 -6.33 -1.92 23.66
C GLU A 100 -6.08 -1.30 22.27
N GLU A 101 -5.21 -1.90 21.46
CA GLU A 101 -4.99 -1.50 20.06
C GLU A 101 -6.24 -1.74 19.19
N ALA A 102 -6.89 -2.88 19.37
CA ALA A 102 -8.13 -3.18 18.65
C ALA A 102 -9.24 -2.18 19.00
N LYS A 103 -9.35 -1.78 20.28
CA LYS A 103 -10.31 -0.76 20.74
C LYS A 103 -10.02 0.61 20.14
N SER A 104 -8.76 1.04 20.10
CA SER A 104 -8.39 2.35 19.55
C SER A 104 -8.63 2.45 18.04
N LEU A 105 -8.59 1.31 17.32
CA LEU A 105 -8.76 1.23 15.87
C LEU A 105 -10.17 0.82 15.42
N THR A 106 -11.18 0.83 16.30
CA THR A 106 -12.52 0.23 16.05
C THR A 106 -13.14 0.54 14.67
N ASN A 107 -12.98 1.77 14.15
CA ASN A 107 -13.57 2.19 12.87
C ASN A 107 -12.71 1.84 11.64
N ILE A 108 -11.41 1.58 11.84
CA ILE A 108 -10.43 1.30 10.78
C ILE A 108 -10.20 -0.22 10.67
N LEU A 109 -10.22 -0.91 11.80
CA LEU A 109 -9.92 -2.33 11.95
C LEU A 109 -10.67 -3.23 10.95
N PRO A 110 -11.97 -3.04 10.67
CA PRO A 110 -12.68 -3.88 9.70
C PRO A 110 -12.20 -3.73 8.24
N VAL A 111 -11.54 -2.61 7.91
CA VAL A 111 -11.07 -2.30 6.55
C VAL A 111 -9.70 -2.90 6.27
N LEU A 112 -8.84 -3.00 7.29
CA LEU A 112 -7.44 -3.39 7.15
C LEU A 112 -7.22 -4.74 6.45
N PRO A 113 -7.98 -5.82 6.74
CA PRO A 113 -7.79 -7.10 6.05
C PRO A 113 -8.03 -6.99 4.54
N GLY A 114 -9.12 -6.33 4.14
CA GLY A 114 -9.41 -6.15 2.71
C GLY A 114 -8.38 -5.25 2.03
N LEU A 115 -7.90 -4.22 2.72
CA LEU A 115 -6.84 -3.35 2.19
C LEU A 115 -5.54 -4.15 1.98
N LYS A 116 -5.09 -4.90 3.00
CA LYS A 116 -3.95 -5.83 2.92
C LYS A 116 -4.08 -6.74 1.70
N ASP A 117 -5.22 -7.43 1.54
CA ASP A 117 -5.40 -8.38 0.44
C ASP A 117 -5.27 -7.72 -0.94
N ASN A 118 -5.82 -6.51 -1.10
CA ASN A 118 -5.70 -5.78 -2.37
C ASN A 118 -4.28 -5.27 -2.64
N ILE A 119 -3.52 -4.90 -1.60
CA ILE A 119 -2.09 -4.58 -1.73
C ILE A 119 -1.30 -5.83 -2.15
N ILE A 120 -1.55 -6.97 -1.50
CA ILE A 120 -0.92 -8.26 -1.83
C ILE A 120 -1.19 -8.65 -3.28
N ILE A 121 -2.44 -8.56 -3.74
CA ILE A 121 -2.81 -8.86 -5.13
C ILE A 121 -2.04 -7.95 -6.10
N LEU A 122 -1.90 -6.66 -5.79
CA LEU A 122 -1.15 -5.70 -6.60
C LEU A 122 0.34 -6.08 -6.67
N LEU A 123 0.98 -6.37 -5.54
CA LEU A 123 2.39 -6.78 -5.48
C LEU A 123 2.65 -8.12 -6.20
N GLN A 124 1.77 -9.11 -6.01
CA GLN A 124 1.83 -10.38 -6.72
C GLN A 124 1.70 -10.18 -8.23
N LYS A 125 0.83 -9.28 -8.68
CA LYS A 125 0.68 -8.94 -10.09
C LYS A 125 1.98 -8.35 -10.66
N ALA A 126 2.64 -7.46 -9.92
CA ALA A 126 3.94 -6.90 -10.29
C ALA A 126 5.01 -7.97 -10.47
N ILE A 127 5.12 -8.91 -9.51
CA ILE A 127 6.07 -10.03 -9.59
C ILE A 127 5.75 -10.94 -10.80
N ASN A 128 4.50 -11.34 -10.97
CA ASN A 128 4.09 -12.32 -11.98
C ASN A 128 4.12 -11.78 -13.41
N ARG A 129 3.99 -10.47 -13.59
CA ARG A 129 3.91 -9.81 -14.89
C ARG A 129 5.12 -8.92 -15.20
N ASN A 130 6.19 -9.05 -14.40
CA ASN A 130 7.42 -8.26 -14.53
C ASN A 130 7.14 -6.76 -14.64
N GLY A 131 6.27 -6.26 -13.76
CA GLY A 131 5.91 -4.86 -13.64
C GLY A 131 6.48 -4.23 -12.37
N ASN A 132 6.31 -2.92 -12.28
CA ASN A 132 6.79 -2.12 -11.16
C ASN A 132 5.61 -1.62 -10.33
N VAL A 133 5.89 -1.25 -9.08
CA VAL A 133 4.93 -0.64 -8.17
C VAL A 133 5.48 0.69 -7.70
N PHE A 134 4.63 1.72 -7.71
CA PHE A 134 4.94 3.05 -7.23
C PHE A 134 3.96 3.49 -6.15
N ILE A 135 4.41 4.37 -5.27
CA ILE A 135 3.60 5.03 -4.25
C ILE A 135 3.58 6.53 -4.58
N GLU A 136 2.40 7.09 -4.81
CA GLU A 136 2.18 8.53 -4.95
C GLU A 136 1.40 9.02 -3.74
N TYR A 137 1.88 10.09 -3.11
CA TYR A 137 1.22 10.81 -2.03
C TYR A 137 0.66 12.13 -2.59
N ASP A 138 -0.65 12.38 -2.40
CA ASP A 138 -1.41 13.54 -2.90
C ASP A 138 -2.21 14.19 -1.76
#